data_AF-A0A2H0T675-F1
#
_entry.id   AF-A0A2H0T675-F1
#
_cell.length_a   1.000
_cell.length_b   1.000
_cell.length_c   1.000
_cell.angle_alpha   90.00
_cell.angle_beta   90.00
_cell.angle_gamma   90.00
#
_symmetry.space_group_name_H-M   'P 1'
#
loop_
_entity.id
_entity.type
_entity.pdbx_description
1 polymer ?
#
loop_
_entity_poly.entity_id
_entity_poly.type
_entity_poly.pdbx_seq_one_letter_code
_entity_poly.pdbx_strand_id
1 'polypeptide(L)'
;MTKNKFKQNIRETSATYLIAAFSLVAGLAWNEAIKALIEYIFPLDKNTLIAKFSYAVIITLFVIFITAYLKRILNSKKIIISFLTFTKKPCERTVF
;
A
#
# COMPACT_ATOMS: atom_id res chain seq x y z
N MET A 1 26.34 -14.54 -23.35
CA MET A 1 25.03 -13.85 -23.24
C MET A 1 24.51 -13.89 -21.79
N THR A 2 25.05 -13.09 -20.86
CA THR A 2 24.67 -13.17 -19.42
C THR A 2 24.70 -11.84 -18.65
N LYS A 3 25.37 -10.79 -19.15
CA LYS A 3 25.56 -9.53 -18.42
C LYS A 3 24.27 -8.74 -18.13
N ASN A 4 23.27 -8.81 -19.01
CA ASN A 4 22.05 -8.00 -18.89
C ASN A 4 21.12 -8.51 -17.78
N LYS A 5 21.00 -9.83 -17.58
CA LYS A 5 20.12 -10.41 -16.54
C LYS A 5 20.59 -10.07 -15.12
N PHE A 6 21.91 -10.04 -14.90
CA PHE A 6 22.48 -9.69 -13.59
C PHE A 6 22.25 -8.21 -13.23
N LYS A 7 22.52 -7.28 -14.17
CA LYS A 7 22.23 -5.85 -13.96
C LYS A 7 20.74 -5.59 -13.72
N GLN A 8 19.87 -6.35 -14.40
CA GLN A 8 18.43 -6.23 -14.24
C GLN A 8 17.97 -6.68 -12.83
N ASN A 9 18.43 -7.84 -12.36
CA ASN A 9 18.10 -8.33 -11.01
C ASN A 9 18.51 -7.35 -9.90
N ILE A 10 19.70 -6.73 -10.02
CA ILE A 10 20.16 -5.75 -9.04
C ILE A 10 19.28 -4.50 -9.03
N ARG A 11 18.88 -4.01 -10.22
CA ARG A 11 18.02 -2.82 -10.34
C ARG A 11 16.60 -3.06 -9.80
N GLU A 12 16.06 -4.26 -10.02
CA GLU A 12 14.74 -4.63 -9.49
C GLU A 12 14.77 -4.81 -7.96
N THR A 13 15.84 -5.42 -7.45
CA THR A 13 16.03 -5.62 -6.00
C THR A 13 16.23 -4.28 -5.27
N SER A 14 17.03 -3.37 -5.83
CA SER A 14 17.24 -2.06 -5.23
C SER A 14 15.96 -1.21 -5.23
N ALA A 15 15.17 -1.24 -6.30
CA ALA A 15 13.87 -0.60 -6.34
C ALA A 15 12.92 -1.14 -5.25
N THR A 16 12.92 -2.46 -5.03
CA THR A 16 12.10 -3.09 -3.99
C THR A 16 12.51 -2.61 -2.59
N TYR A 17 13.81 -2.55 -2.29
CA TYR A 17 14.30 -2.02 -1.01
C TYR A 17 13.99 -0.54 -0.82
N LEU A 18 14.09 0.27 -1.88
CA LEU A 18 13.69 1.67 -1.83
C LEU A 18 12.20 1.80 -1.54
N ILE A 19 11.34 1.06 -2.24
CA ILE A 19 9.89 1.07 -1.99
C ILE A 19 9.59 0.63 -0.55
N ALA A 20 10.25 -0.40 -0.04
CA ALA A 20 10.08 -0.85 1.34
C ALA A 20 10.50 0.24 2.35
N ALA A 21 11.67 0.86 2.16
CA ALA A 21 12.15 1.95 3.00
C ALA A 21 11.21 3.17 2.94
N PHE A 22 10.78 3.57 1.75
CA PHE A 22 9.82 4.67 1.57
C PHE A 22 8.45 4.34 2.15
N SER A 23 7.99 3.09 2.12
CA SER A 23 6.72 2.69 2.74
C SER A 23 6.77 2.88 4.26
N LEU A 24 7.90 2.56 4.89
CA LEU A 24 8.11 2.83 6.31
C LEU A 24 8.08 4.32 6.63
N VAL A 25 8.84 5.13 5.87
CA VAL A 25 8.89 6.59 6.07
C VAL A 25 7.53 7.24 5.82
N ALA A 26 6.84 6.84 4.75
CA ALA A 26 5.52 7.35 4.41
C ALA A 26 4.49 7.03 5.50
N GLY A 27 4.50 5.81 6.06
CA GLY A 27 3.63 5.45 7.17
C GLY A 27 3.90 6.29 8.43
N LEU A 28 5.16 6.53 8.76
CA LEU A 28 5.55 7.33 9.91
C LEU A 28 5.16 8.81 9.74
N ALA A 29 5.41 9.38 8.55
CA ALA A 29 5.05 10.76 8.23
C ALA A 29 3.54 10.97 8.19
N TRP A 30 2.79 10.01 7.65
CA TRP A 30 1.33 10.08 7.59
C TRP A 30 0.71 10.11 9.00
N ASN A 31 1.26 9.34 9.95
CA ASN A 31 0.81 9.36 11.34
C ASN A 31 0.94 10.76 11.96
N GLU A 32 2.11 11.38 11.84
CA GLU A 32 2.35 12.73 12.38
C GLU A 32 1.53 13.81 11.64
N ALA A 33 1.38 13.69 10.32
CA ALA A 33 0.59 14.63 9.53
C ALA A 33 -0.88 14.65 9.94
N ILE A 34 -1.49 13.48 10.18
CA ILE A 34 -2.87 13.45 10.65
C ILE A 34 -3.00 14.11 12.03
N LYS A 35 -2.09 13.82 12.97
CA LYS A 35 -2.12 14.44 14.32
C LYS A 35 -2.08 15.96 14.24
N ALA A 36 -1.13 16.50 13.46
CA ALA A 36 -0.99 17.93 13.27
C ALA A 36 -2.23 18.55 12.59
N LEU A 37 -2.82 17.86 11.61
CA LEU A 37 -4.04 18.31 10.95
C LEU A 37 -5.22 18.39 11.92
N ILE A 38 -5.38 17.41 12.82
CA ILE A 38 -6.44 17.43 13.82
C ILE A 38 -6.23 18.58 14.81
N GLU A 39 -5.00 18.77 15.28
CA GLU A 39 -4.64 19.86 16.19
C GLU A 39 -4.89 21.24 15.55
N TYR A 40 -4.65 21.37 14.25
CA TYR A 40 -4.95 22.58 13.50
C TYR A 40 -6.45 22.84 13.31
N ILE A 41 -7.24 21.81 13.01
CA ILE A 41 -8.69 21.94 12.76
C ILE A 41 -9.48 22.09 14.08
N PHE A 42 -9.00 21.51 15.18
CA PHE A 42 -9.61 21.60 16.50
C PHE A 42 -8.65 22.24 17.52
N PRO A 43 -8.40 23.56 17.44
CA PRO A 43 -7.56 24.28 18.40
C PRO A 43 -8.21 24.43 19.80
N LEU A 44 -9.22 23.60 20.12
CA LEU A 44 -10.00 23.68 21.36
C LEU A 44 -9.31 22.87 22.46
N ASP A 45 -8.44 23.56 23.18
CA ASP A 45 -7.96 23.28 24.54
C ASP A 45 -7.86 21.80 24.92
N LYS A 46 -6.64 21.27 24.70
CA LYS A 46 -5.95 20.25 25.51
C LYS A 46 -6.83 19.58 26.59
N ASN A 47 -7.70 18.63 26.23
CA ASN A 47 -8.24 17.53 27.06
C ASN A 47 -9.65 17.04 26.70
N THR A 48 -10.30 17.52 25.64
CA THR A 48 -11.59 16.95 25.26
C THR A 48 -11.40 15.56 24.62
N LEU A 49 -11.65 14.50 25.40
CA LEU A 49 -11.78 13.10 24.92
C LEU A 49 -12.62 13.00 23.64
N ILE A 50 -13.59 13.91 23.48
CA ILE A 50 -14.45 14.07 22.31
C ILE A 50 -13.65 14.37 21.02
N ALA A 51 -12.55 15.14 21.08
CA ALA A 51 -11.67 15.39 19.93
C ALA A 51 -10.95 14.10 19.47
N LYS A 52 -10.51 13.25 20.41
CA LYS A 52 -9.89 11.96 20.10
C LYS A 52 -10.90 10.94 19.56
N PHE A 53 -12.13 10.95 20.08
CA PHE A 53 -13.20 10.06 19.63
C PHE A 53 -13.72 10.43 18.24
N SER A 54 -13.92 11.72 17.96
CA SER A 54 -14.30 12.18 16.62
C SER A 54 -13.22 11.87 15.59
N TYR A 55 -11.94 12.02 15.94
CA TYR A 55 -10.83 11.58 15.09
C TYR A 55 -10.92 10.08 14.73
N ALA A 56 -11.13 9.21 15.73
CA ALA A 56 -11.21 7.77 15.50
C ALA A 56 -12.34 7.40 14.51
N VAL A 57 -13.49 8.08 14.59
CA VAL A 57 -14.60 7.85 13.66
C VAL A 57 -14.25 8.33 12.24
N ILE A 58 -13.70 9.55 12.11
CA ILE A 58 -13.35 10.13 10.81
C ILE A 58 -12.29 9.28 10.11
N ILE A 59 -11.24 8.87 10.82
CA ILE A 59 -10.17 8.06 10.21
C ILE A 59 -10.67 6.67 9.80
N THR A 60 -11.56 6.06 10.57
CA THR A 60 -12.15 4.76 10.22
C THR A 60 -13.01 4.89 8.96
N LEU A 61 -13.83 5.94 8.85
CA LEU A 61 -14.59 6.21 7.63
C LEU A 61 -13.66 6.43 6.43
N PHE A 62 -12.62 7.25 6.60
CA PHE A 62 -11.65 7.53 5.53
C PHE A 62 -10.94 6.26 5.06
N VAL A 63 -10.49 5.41 5.98
CA VAL A 63 -9.87 4.11 5.67
C VAL A 63 -10.85 3.18 4.95
N ILE A 64 -12.12 3.14 5.38
CA ILE A 64 -13.17 2.36 4.70
C ILE A 64 -13.39 2.88 3.28
N PHE A 65 -13.46 4.20 3.07
CA PHE A 65 -13.63 4.80 1.75
C PHE A 65 -12.47 4.45 0.81
N ILE A 66 -11.22 4.61 1.27
CA ILE A 66 -10.04 4.23 0.47
C ILE A 66 -10.05 2.75 0.16
N THR A 67 -10.31 1.91 1.17
CA THR A 67 -10.31 0.44 1.00
C THR A 67 -11.44 0.01 0.06
N ALA A 68 -12.61 0.64 0.13
CA ALA A 68 -13.73 0.39 -0.78
C ALA A 68 -13.44 0.87 -2.20
N TYR A 69 -12.83 2.04 -2.37
CA TYR A 69 -12.42 2.58 -3.66
C TYR A 69 -11.34 1.69 -4.32
N LEU A 70 -10.33 1.28 -3.56
CA LEU A 70 -9.30 0.35 -4.01
C LEU A 70 -9.92 -1.00 -4.39
N LYS A 71 -10.82 -1.55 -3.56
CA LYS A 71 -11.60 -2.74 -3.90
C LYS A 71 -12.40 -2.53 -5.18
N ARG A 72 -13.01 -1.38 -5.43
CA ARG A 72 -13.74 -1.12 -6.69
C ARG A 72 -12.82 -1.15 -7.91
N ILE A 73 -11.63 -0.56 -7.82
CA ILE A 73 -10.61 -0.61 -8.88
C ILE A 73 -10.12 -2.04 -9.10
N LEU A 74 -9.89 -2.80 -8.02
CA LEU A 74 -9.40 -4.17 -8.08
C LEU A 74 -10.50 -5.18 -8.45
N ASN A 75 -11.76 -4.92 -8.13
CA ASN A 75 -12.89 -5.79 -8.46
C ASN A 75 -13.30 -5.64 -9.94
N SER A 76 -12.95 -4.53 -10.58
CA SER A 76 -12.85 -4.48 -12.05
C SER A 76 -11.79 -5.46 -12.60
N LYS A 77 -10.93 -6.06 -11.76
CA LYS A 77 -9.93 -7.08 -12.12
C LYS A 77 -10.20 -8.44 -11.47
N LYS A 78 -11.32 -9.05 -11.86
CA LYS A 78 -11.36 -10.50 -12.17
C LYS A 78 -10.23 -10.91 -13.15
N ILE A 79 -9.65 -9.92 -13.87
CA ILE A 79 -8.59 -9.99 -14.89
C ILE A 79 -7.21 -10.46 -14.38
N ILE A 80 -6.75 -10.16 -13.15
CA ILE A 80 -5.39 -10.57 -12.72
C ILE A 80 -5.33 -12.06 -12.37
N ILE A 81 -6.42 -12.65 -11.89
CA ILE A 81 -6.48 -14.09 -11.61
C ILE A 81 -6.57 -14.89 -12.91
N SER A 82 -7.29 -14.40 -13.92
CA SER A 82 -7.21 -14.97 -15.29
C SER A 82 -5.80 -14.86 -15.89
N PHE A 83 -5.06 -13.80 -15.58
CA PHE A 83 -3.74 -13.54 -16.16
C PHE A 83 -2.61 -14.32 -15.47
N LEU A 84 -2.69 -14.54 -14.15
CA LEU A 84 -1.71 -15.33 -13.39
C LEU A 84 -1.92 -16.86 -13.51
N THR A 85 -3.13 -17.33 -13.80
CA THR A 85 -3.35 -18.74 -14.18
C THR A 85 -2.81 -19.04 -15.59
N PHE A 86 -2.73 -18.04 -16.47
CA PHE A 86 -2.18 -18.17 -17.82
C PHE A 86 -0.65 -18.19 -17.84
N THR A 87 0.04 -17.43 -16.99
CA THR A 87 1.52 -17.41 -16.93
C THR A 87 2.14 -18.61 -16.19
N LYS A 88 1.35 -19.41 -15.48
CA LYS A 88 1.81 -20.58 -14.72
C LYS A 88 1.40 -21.94 -15.32
N LYS A 89 1.20 -22.03 -16.64
CA LYS A 89 1.26 -23.31 -17.35
C LYS A 89 2.53 -23.44 -18.19
N PRO A 90 3.63 -23.95 -17.62
CA PRO A 90 4.49 -24.90 -18.30
C PRO A 90 4.00 -26.30 -17.96
N CYS A 91 3.26 -26.91 -18.89
CA CYS A 91 3.06 -28.36 -18.92
C CYS A 91 4.45 -29.01 -19.03
N GLU A 92 4.73 -29.95 -18.13
CA GLU A 92 5.75 -31.00 -18.15
C GLU A 92 6.87 -30.95 -19.21
N ARG A 93 8.12 -30.99 -18.72
CA ARG A 93 9.21 -31.65 -19.44
C ARG A 93 9.73 -32.79 -18.57
N THR A 94 9.00 -33.90 -18.57
CA THR A 94 9.53 -35.22 -18.27
C THR A 94 10.52 -35.60 -19.37
N VAL A 95 11.80 -35.63 -19.05
CA VAL A 95 12.78 -36.39 -19.84
C VAL A 95 13.63 -37.11 -18.80
N PHE A 96 13.38 -38.42 -18.69
CA PHE A 96 14.31 -39.37 -18.10
C PHE A 96 15.54 -39.49 -19.00
#